data_AF-A0A1F9GNZ1-F1
#
_entry.id   AF-A0A1F9GNZ1-F1
#
_cell.length_a   1.000
_cell.length_b   1.000
_cell.length_c   1.000
_cell.angle_alpha   90.00
_cell.angle_beta   90.00
_cell.angle_gamma   90.00
#
_symmetry.space_group_name_H-M   'P 1'
#
loop_
_entity.id
_entity.type
_entity.pdbx_description
1 polymer ?
#
loop_
_entity_poly.entity_id
_entity_poly.type
_entity_poly.pdbx_seq_one_letter_code
_entity_poly.pdbx_strand_id
1 'polypeptide(L)' 'MLSSEQIERFQLLYEQRFGKRISQERAYELGTKLITLVRLTHGISPKEQKKRNERRRQNGNHHD' A
#
# COMPACT_ATOMS: atom_id res chain seq x y z
N MET A 1 0.03 4.45 6.38
CA MET A 1 -1.25 4.16 7.03
C MET A 1 -2.34 4.88 6.22
N LEU A 2 -3.54 4.31 6.09
CA LEU A 2 -4.64 4.99 5.39
C LEU A 2 -5.14 6.18 6.22
N SER A 3 -5.38 7.33 5.59
CA SER A 3 -6.04 8.45 6.24
C SER A 3 -7.54 8.22 6.38
N SER A 4 -8.20 8.93 7.31
CA SER A 4 -9.66 8.85 7.48
C SER A 4 -10.42 9.13 6.18
N GLU A 5 -9.96 10.10 5.39
CA GLU A 5 -10.53 10.42 4.08
C GLU A 5 -10.37 9.26 3.08
N GLN A 6 -9.22 8.58 3.09
CA GLN A 6 -9.00 7.39 2.24
C GLN A 6 -9.88 6.22 2.68
N ILE A 7 -10.11 6.07 3.99
CA ILE A 7 -11.01 5.04 4.53
C ILE A 7 -12.45 5.32 4.08
N GLU A 8 -12.90 6.57 4.16
CA GLU A 8 -14.25 6.98 3.73
C GLU A 8 -14.45 6.77 2.23
N ARG A 9 -13.48 7.17 1.40
CA ARG A 9 -13.50 6.89 -0.05
C ARG A 9 -13.55 5.40 -0.34
N PHE A 10 -12.81 4.58 0.41
CA PHE A 10 -12.84 3.13 0.26
C PHE A 10 -14.21 2.54 0.63
N GLN A 11 -14.86 3.04 1.70
CA GLN A 11 -16.21 2.63 2.08
C GLN A 11 -17.23 2.93 0.97
N LEU A 12 -17.17 4.13 0.38
CA LEU A 12 -18.04 4.54 -0.72
C LEU A 12 -17.85 3.65 -1.95
N LEU A 13 -16.60 3.38 -2.35
CA LEU A 13 -16.30 2.49 -3.47
C LEU A 13 -16.78 1.05 -3.22
N TYR A 14 -16.63 0.55 -2.00
CA TYR A 14 -17.10 -0.77 -1.61
C TYR A 14 -18.62 -0.85 -1.67
N GLU A 15 -19.31 0.16 -1.16
CA GLU A 15 -20.78 0.26 -1.18
C GLU A 15 -21.32 0.33 -2.61
N GLN A 16 -20.73 1.17 -3.47
CA GLN A 16 -21.13 1.27 -4.89
C GLN A 16 -20.97 -0.06 -5.64
N ARG A 17 -19.93 -0.83 -5.31
CA ARG A 17 -19.62 -2.08 -6.01
C ARG A 17 -20.39 -3.29 -5.49
N PHE A 18 -20.69 -3.34 -4.20
CA PHE A 18 -21.26 -4.53 -3.54
C PHE A 18 -22.61 -4.26 -2.87
N GLY A 19 -23.14 -3.04 -2.95
CA GLY A 19 -24.42 -2.64 -2.35
C GLY A 19 -24.44 -2.67 -0.82
N LYS A 20 -23.27 -2.71 -0.17
CA LYS A 20 -23.15 -2.81 1.29
C LYS A 20 -22.11 -1.84 1.83
N ARG A 21 -22.52 -0.98 2.76
CA ARG A 21 -21.59 -0.16 3.53
C ARG A 21 -20.90 -1.01 4.61
N ILE A 22 -19.59 -0.87 4.71
CA ILE A 22 -18.75 -1.55 5.72
C ILE A 22 -18.35 -0.58 6.81
N SER A 23 -18.07 -1.08 8.03
CA SER A 23 -17.54 -0.26 9.13
C SER A 23 -16.17 0.33 8.81
N GLN A 24 -15.78 1.40 9.52
CA GLN A 24 -14.47 2.04 9.37
C GLN A 24 -13.30 1.08 9.63
N GLU A 25 -13.39 0.25 10.67
CA GLU A 25 -12.38 -0.77 10.99
C GLU A 25 -12.23 -1.78 9.85
N ARG A 26 -13.35 -2.33 9.36
CA ARG A 26 -13.34 -3.24 8.22
C ARG A 26 -12.77 -2.62 6.95
N ALA A 27 -13.08 -1.33 6.70
CA ALA A 27 -12.53 -0.60 5.57
C ALA A 27 -11.02 -0.40 5.70
N TYR A 28 -10.53 -0.09 6.90
CA TYR A 28 -9.11 0.00 7.19
C TYR A 28 -8.38 -1.33 6.95
N GLU A 29 -8.93 -2.45 7.44
CA GLU A 29 -8.35 -3.79 7.24
C GLU A 29 -8.27 -4.15 5.75
N LEU A 30 -9.38 -4.03 5.03
CA LEU A 30 -9.47 -4.43 3.62
C LEU A 30 -8.64 -3.53 2.72
N GLY A 31 -8.69 -2.21 2.94
CA GLY A 31 -7.87 -1.25 2.19
C GLY A 31 -6.37 -1.48 2.41
N THR A 32 -5.97 -1.80 3.64
CA THR A 32 -4.57 -2.15 3.94
C THR A 32 -4.14 -3.43 3.22
N LYS A 33 -4.97 -4.49 3.25
CA LYS A 33 -4.69 -5.74 2.53
C LYS A 33 -4.58 -5.51 1.03
N LEU A 34 -5.45 -4.69 0.45
CA LEU A 34 -5.41 -4.35 -0.97
C LEU A 34 -4.10 -3.65 -1.37
N ILE A 35 -3.69 -2.63 -0.62
CA ILE A 35 -2.42 -1.93 -0.88
C ILE A 35 -1.24 -2.88 -0.77
N THR A 36 -1.23 -3.73 0.26
CA THR A 36 -0.18 -4.74 0.43
C THR A 36 -0.13 -5.70 -0.75
N LEU A 37 -1.29 -6.19 -1.21
CA LEU A 37 -1.37 -7.08 -2.36
C LEU A 37 -0.82 -6.41 -3.62
N VAL A 38 -1.26 -5.18 -3.92
CA VAL A 38 -0.78 -4.41 -5.08
C VAL A 38 0.73 -4.23 -5.04
N ARG A 39 1.31 -3.95 -3.86
CA ARG A 39 2.78 -3.83 -3.69
C ARG A 39 3.52 -5.14 -3.95
N LEU A 40 2.94 -6.27 -3.53
CA LEU A 40 3.53 -7.59 -3.73
C LEU A 40 3.42 -8.04 -5.20
N THR A 41 2.30 -7.78 -5.86
CA THR A 41 2.04 -8.28 -7.22
C THR A 41 2.62 -7.40 -8.32
N HIS A 42 2.59 -6.08 -8.17
CA HIS A 42 3.14 -5.17 -9.19
C HIS A 42 4.64 -4.94 -9.05
N GLY A 43 5.27 -5.55 -8.05
CA GLY A 43 6.66 -5.31 -7.74
C GLY A 43 6.90 -3.89 -7.24
N ILE A 44 8.01 -3.73 -6.54
CA ILE A 44 8.51 -2.46 -6.02
C ILE A 44 8.45 -1.43 -7.16
N SER A 45 7.70 -0.33 -6.99
CA SER A 45 7.65 0.75 -7.98
C SER A 45 9.07 1.10 -8.44
N PRO A 46 9.33 1.46 -9.71
CA PRO A 46 10.68 1.80 -10.19
C PRO A 46 11.43 2.77 -9.27
N LYS A 47 10.70 3.69 -8.62
CA LYS A 47 11.22 4.63 -7.60
C LYS A 47 11.73 3.94 -6.34
N GLU A 48 11.00 2.96 -5.83
CA GLU A 48 11.40 2.19 -4.65
C GLU A 48 12.50 1.16 -5.00
N GLN A 49 12.56 0.69 -6.24
CA GLN A 49 13.63 -0.18 -6.73
C GLN A 49 14.95 0.60 -6.84
N LYS A 50 14.88 1.86 -7.30
CA LYS A 50 16.02 2.79 -7.28
C LYS A 50 16.52 3.04 -5.85
N LYS A 51 15.63 3.35 -4.91
CA LYS A 51 16.00 3.51 -3.48
C LYS A 51 16.61 2.25 -2.87
N ARG A 52 16.08 1.07 -3.21
CA ARG A 52 16.63 -0.21 -2.76
C ARG A 52 18.03 -0.46 -3.34
N ASN A 53 18.25 -0.13 -4.61
CA ASN A 53 19.57 -0.23 -5.23
C ASN A 53 20.57 0.80 -4.67
N GLU A 54 20.14 2.03 -4.40
CA GLU A 54 20.95 3.05 -3.74
C GLU A 54 21.39 2.61 -2.34
N ARG A 55 20.47 2.05 -1.53
CA ARG A 55 20.81 1.49 -0.21
C ARG A 55 21.81 0.34 -0.29
N ARG A 56 21.69 -0.52 -1.30
CA ARG A 56 22.63 -1.63 -1.54
C ARG A 56 24.02 -1.13 -1.97
N ARG A 57 24.08 -0.06 -2.77
CA ARG A 57 25.34 0.59 -3.17
C ARG A 57 26.03 1.29 -2.00
N GLN A 58 25.28 1.93 -1.10
CA GLN A 58 25.85 2.59 0.09
C GLN A 58 26.39 1.59 1.12
N ASN A 59 25.76 0.43 1.29
CA ASN A 59 26.22 -0.60 2.22
C ASN A 59 27.33 -1.52 1.66
N GLY A 60 27.58 -1.51 0.35
CA GLY A 60 28.67 -2.28 -0.28
C GLY A 60 30.04 -1.60 -0.23
N ASN A 61 30.10 -0.33 0.19
CA ASN A 61 31.33 0.48 0.20
C ASN A 61 32.06 0.52 1.56
N HIS A 62 31.66 -0.32 2.53
CA HIS A 62 32.22 -0.35 3.89
C HIS A 62 33.06 -1.60 4.18
N HIS A 63 33.49 -2.32 3.14
CA HIS A 63 34.35 -3.49 3.27
C HIS A 63 35.46 -3.45 2.21
N ASP A 64 36.36 -2.49 2.37
CA ASP A 64 37.74 -2.49 1.84
C ASP A 64 38.61 -1.73 2.85
#